data_AF-A0A3B1AGV1-F1
#
_entry.id   AF-A0A3B1AGV1-F1
#
_cell.length_a   1.000
_cell.length_b   1.000
_cell.length_c   1.000
_cell.angle_alpha   90.00
_cell.angle_beta   90.00
_cell.angle_gamma   90.00
#
_symmetry.space_group_name_H-M   'P 1'
#
loop_
_entity.id
_entity.type
_entity.pdbx_description
1 polymer ?
#
loop_
_entity_poly.entity_id
_entity_poly.type
_entity_poly.pdbx_seq_one_letter_code
_entity_poly.pdbx_strand_id
1 'polypeptide(L)' 'MNLSTTPALKTGDTTSRLTASLSTLSLGLIILFAVGFVQGANDVIHDAAHDTRHTLVFPCH' A
#
# COMPACT_ATOMS: atom_id res chain seq x y z
N MET A 1 24.83 38.86 19.90
CA MET A 1 23.54 38.27 20.30
C MET A 1 23.17 37.24 19.24
N ASN A 2 23.40 35.95 19.50
CA ASN A 2 23.06 34.86 18.57
C ASN A 2 21.84 34.14 19.15
N LEU A 3 20.73 34.15 18.43
CA LEU A 3 19.50 33.48 18.81
C LEU A 3 19.55 32.04 18.31
N SER A 4 19.87 31.09 19.19
CA SER A 4 19.73 29.65 18.91
C SER A 4 18.26 29.31 18.75
N THR A 5 17.79 29.18 17.51
CA THR A 5 16.47 28.61 17.20
C THR A 5 16.57 27.08 17.29
N THR A 6 16.23 26.52 18.44
CA THR A 6 16.00 25.07 18.57
C THR A 6 14.77 24.69 17.74
N PRO A 7 14.86 23.70 16.83
CA PRO A 7 13.68 23.23 16.12
C PRO A 7 12.72 22.59 17.12
N ALA A 8 11.54 23.17 17.27
CA ALA A 8 10.46 22.55 18.04
C ALA A 8 10.08 21.24 17.35
N LEU A 9 10.29 20.11 18.03
CA LEU A 9 9.82 18.81 17.56
C LEU A 9 8.29 18.88 17.46
N LYS A 10 7.79 18.80 16.22
CA LYS A 10 6.37 18.63 15.95
C LYS A 10 6.00 17.24 16.46
N THR A 11 5.36 17.17 17.63
CA THR A 11 4.74 15.93 18.12
C THR A 11 3.75 15.48 17.05
N GLY A 12 4.13 14.46 16.29
CA GLY A 12 3.32 13.97 15.18
C GLY A 12 1.96 13.53 15.70
N ASP A 13 0.90 14.02 15.08
CA ASP A 13 -0.47 13.66 15.43
C ASP A 13 -0.66 12.15 15.25
N THR A 14 -0.80 11.44 16.37
CA THR A 14 -0.96 9.99 16.40
C THR A 14 -2.27 9.57 15.74
N THR A 15 -3.30 10.42 15.80
CA THR A 15 -4.59 10.14 15.17
C THR A 15 -4.47 10.16 13.65
N SER A 16 -3.81 11.18 13.09
CA SER A 16 -3.49 11.25 11.66
C SER A 16 -2.70 10.04 11.17
N ARG A 17 -1.68 9.60 11.93
CA ARG A 17 -0.89 8.42 11.60
C ARG A 17 -1.71 7.12 11.65
N LEU A 18 -2.59 6.97 12.65
CA LEU A 18 -3.47 5.81 12.76
C LEU A 18 -4.48 5.77 11.61
N THR A 19 -5.08 6.91 11.25
CA THR A 19 -5.99 7.01 10.11
C THR A 19 -5.30 6.65 8.80
N ALA A 20 -4.07 7.14 8.57
CA ALA A 20 -3.29 6.81 7.38
C ALA A 20 -2.90 5.31 7.33
N SER A 21 -2.52 4.73 8.47
CA SER A 21 -2.21 3.30 8.56
C SER A 21 -3.44 2.44 8.28
N LEU A 22 -4.59 2.79 8.87
CA LEU A 22 -5.82 2.03 8.71
C LEU A 22 -6.37 2.15 7.29
N SER A 23 -6.31 3.33 6.68
CA SER A 23 -6.72 3.51 5.27
C SER A 23 -5.85 2.69 4.32
N THR A 24 -4.54 2.66 4.56
CA THR A 24 -3.60 1.86 3.75
C THR A 24 -3.87 0.36 3.92
N LEU A 25 -4.12 -0.10 5.15
CA LEU A 25 -4.51 -1.49 5.42
C LEU A 25 -5.81 -1.86 4.70
N SER A 26 -6.85 -1.03 4.84
CA SER A 26 -8.14 -1.24 4.20
C SER A 26 -8.03 -1.28 2.68
N LEU A 27 -7.24 -0.38 2.09
CA LEU A 27 -6.98 -0.36 0.65
C LEU A 27 -6.29 -1.66 0.19
N GLY A 28 -5.27 -2.11 0.93
CA GLY A 28 -4.60 -3.39 0.65
C GLY A 28 -5.55 -4.58 0.69
N LEU A 29 -6.42 -4.63 1.72
CA LEU A 29 -7.45 -5.67 1.82
C LEU A 29 -8.43 -5.61 0.65
N ILE A 30 -8.90 -4.43 0.26
CA ILE A 30 -9.80 -4.26 -0.89
C ILE A 30 -9.15 -4.82 -2.16
N ILE A 31 -7.89 -4.51 -2.41
CA ILE A 31 -7.16 -5.02 -3.59
C ILE A 31 -7.09 -6.55 -3.55
N LEU A 32 -6.69 -7.13 -2.41
CA LEU A 32 -6.60 -8.59 -2.26
C LEU A 32 -7.94 -9.29 -2.48
N PHE A 33 -9.02 -8.76 -1.91
CA PHE A 33 -10.36 -9.32 -2.08
C PHE A 33 -10.89 -9.10 -3.50
N ALA A 34 -10.68 -7.92 -4.09
CA ALA A 34 -11.11 -7.64 -5.46
C ALA A 34 -10.44 -8.60 -6.46
N VAL A 35 -9.13 -8.79 -6.37
CA VAL A 35 -8.41 -9.71 -7.26
C VAL A 35 -8.72 -11.19 -6.95
N GLY A 36 -8.85 -11.55 -5.67
CA GLY A 36 -9.08 -12.93 -5.26
C GLY A 36 -10.51 -13.44 -5.54
N PHE A 37 -11.50 -12.55 -5.60
CA PHE A 37 -12.91 -12.91 -5.75
C PHE A 37 -13.58 -12.28 -6.98
N VAL A 38 -12.84 -11.72 -7.93
CA VAL A 38 -13.44 -11.30 -9.19
C VAL A 38 -13.89 -12.53 -9.98
N GLN A 39 -15.20 -12.77 -10.03
CA GLN A 39 -15.83 -13.84 -10.80
C GLN A 39 -16.65 -13.16 -11.90
N GLY A 40 -16.28 -13.33 -13.18
CA GLY A 40 -17.09 -12.83 -14.30
C GLY A 40 -16.39 -11.92 -15.32
N ALA A 41 -15.07 -11.76 -15.26
CA ALA A 41 -14.27 -11.12 -16.32
C ALA A 41 -13.26 -12.14 -16.88
N ASN A 42 -13.75 -13.22 -17.48
CA ASN A 42 -12.98 -14.21 -18.25
C ASN A 42 -11.59 -14.58 -17.67
N ASP A 43 -11.51 -14.69 -16.35
CA ASP A 43 -10.31 -14.92 -15.53
C ASP A 43 -9.12 -13.94 -15.73
N VAL A 44 -9.26 -12.89 -16.56
CA VAL A 44 -8.17 -11.97 -16.96
C VAL A 44 -7.49 -11.31 -15.77
N ILE A 45 -8.27 -10.83 -14.80
CA ILE A 45 -7.73 -10.10 -13.64
C ILE A 45 -7.00 -11.06 -12.69
N HIS A 46 -7.51 -12.30 -12.59
CA HIS A 46 -6.90 -13.34 -11.77
C HIS A 46 -5.60 -13.85 -12.42
N ASP A 47 -5.66 -14.16 -13.71
CA ASP A 47 -4.51 -14.61 -14.52
C ASP A 47 -3.42 -13.53 -14.55
N ALA A 48 -3.76 -12.26 -14.75
CA ALA A 48 -2.79 -11.16 -14.72
C ALA A 48 -2.08 -11.02 -13.37
N ALA A 49 -2.77 -11.29 -12.25
CA ALA A 49 -2.17 -11.29 -10.93
C ALA A 49 -1.22 -12.49 -10.74
N HIS A 50 -1.58 -13.65 -11.28
CA HIS A 50 -0.72 -14.82 -11.32
C HIS A 50 0.53 -14.60 -12.20
N ASP A 51 0.38 -13.99 -13.37
CA ASP A 51 1.48 -13.63 -14.28
C ASP A 51 2.42 -12.61 -13.66
N THR A 52 1.88 -11.63 -12.94
CA THR A 52 2.66 -10.63 -12.19
C THR A 52 3.59 -11.32 -11.20
N ARG A 53 3.14 -12.36 -10.47
CA ARG A 53 4.01 -13.14 -9.57
C ARG A 53 5.13 -13.87 -10.31
N HIS A 54 4.89 -14.35 -11.53
CA HIS A 54 5.93 -14.96 -12.37
C HIS A 54 6.98 -13.95 -12.84
N THR A 55 6.57 -12.71 -13.13
CA THR A 55 7.50 -11.64 -13.54
C THR A 55 8.26 -10.99 -12.38
N LEU A 56 7.71 -10.98 -11.15
CA LEU A 56 8.35 -10.35 -9.99
C LEU A 56 9.37 -11.23 -9.25
N VAL A 57 9.35 -12.56 -9.44
CA VAL A 57 10.19 -13.48 -8.63
C VAL A 57 11.61 -13.60 -9.13
N PHE A 58 11.91 -13.50 -10.43
CA PHE A 58 13.28 -13.36 -10.95
C PHE A 58 13.20 -13.12 -12.47
N PRO A 59 13.98 -12.19 -13.05
CA PRO A 59 14.05 -12.03 -14.49
C PRO A 59 14.80 -13.20 -15.12
N CYS A 60 14.31 -13.72 -16.23
CA CYS A 60 15.16 -14.44 -17.19
C CYS A 60 15.62 -13.54 -18.35
N HIS A 61 15.48 -12.21 -18.20
CA HIS A 61 16.23 -11.15 -18.88
C HIS A 61 15.94 -9.79 -18.24
#